data_AF-A0A662C738-F1
#
_entry.id   AF-A0A662C738-F1
#
_cell.length_a   1.000
_cell.length_b   1.000
_cell.length_c   1.000
_cell.angle_alpha   90.00
_cell.angle_beta   90.00
_cell.angle_gamma   90.00
#
_symmetry.space_group_name_H-M   'P 1'
#
loop_
_entity.id
_entity.type
_entity.pdbx_description
1 polymer ?
#
loop_
_entity_poly.entity_id
_entity_poly.type
_entity_poly.pdbx_seq_one_letter_code
_entity_poly.pdbx_strand_id
1 'polypeptide(L)'
;LRRNDKQLVEARDAVPATAEPILQGITRASLQTKSFISAASFQETTKVLNEAAVHGKEDYLQGLKENVIVGKRIPAGTGMRDYDHLIVGSKEEMES
;
A
#
# COMPACT_ATOMS: atom_id res chain seq x y z
N LEU A 1 12.68 -38.63 -12.76
CA LEU A 1 11.60 -38.31 -13.72
C LEU A 1 11.13 -36.87 -13.48
N ARG A 2 11.78 -35.89 -14.12
CA ARG A 2 11.34 -34.48 -14.11
C ARG A 2 10.29 -34.35 -15.21
N ARG A 3 9.05 -33.97 -14.87
CA ARG A 3 7.98 -33.73 -15.85
C ARG A 3 8.43 -32.58 -16.78
N ASN A 4 8.70 -32.90 -18.04
CA ASN A 4 9.16 -31.99 -19.09
C ASN A 4 8.01 -31.34 -19.89
N ASP A 5 6.75 -31.50 -19.47
CA ASP A 5 5.58 -31.10 -20.26
C ASP A 5 4.95 -29.78 -19.78
N LYS A 6 5.74 -28.73 -19.61
CA LYS A 6 5.19 -27.37 -19.43
C LYS A 6 5.66 -26.46 -20.55
N GLN A 7 4.70 -25.96 -21.31
CA GLN A 7 4.91 -24.94 -22.33
C GLN A 7 5.49 -23.69 -21.66
N LEU A 8 6.67 -23.25 -22.12
CA LEU A 8 7.29 -22.00 -21.69
C LEU A 8 6.36 -20.84 -22.10
N VAL A 9 6.13 -19.92 -21.17
CA VAL A 9 5.28 -18.74 -21.43
C VAL A 9 5.99 -17.86 -22.44
N GLU A 10 5.47 -17.78 -23.66
CA GLU A 10 5.95 -16.84 -24.67
C GLU A 10 5.39 -15.45 -24.34
N ALA A 11 6.30 -14.51 -24.05
CA ALA A 11 5.94 -13.11 -23.90
C ALA A 11 5.76 -12.48 -25.28
N ARG A 12 4.57 -11.95 -25.54
CA ARG A 12 4.29 -11.14 -26.74
C ARG A 12 5.04 -9.81 -26.65
N ASP A 13 5.57 -9.30 -27.77
CA ASP A 13 6.12 -7.95 -27.84
C ASP A 13 5.03 -6.95 -27.43
N ALA A 14 5.25 -6.25 -26.32
CA ALA A 14 4.28 -5.33 -25.75
C ALA A 14 4.58 -3.90 -26.16
N VAL A 15 3.55 -3.17 -26.62
CA VAL A 15 3.65 -1.73 -26.86
C VAL A 15 3.60 -1.01 -25.50
N PRO A 16 4.51 -0.05 -25.21
CA PRO A 16 4.51 0.67 -23.95
C PRO A 16 3.21 1.49 -23.78
N ALA A 17 2.67 1.52 -22.57
CA ALA A 17 1.50 2.31 -22.25
C ALA A 17 1.82 3.81 -22.30
N THR A 18 0.98 4.59 -22.98
CA THR A 18 1.01 6.06 -22.97
C THR A 18 -0.05 6.59 -22.00
N ALA A 19 0.29 7.59 -21.19
CA ALA A 19 -0.63 8.19 -20.22
C ALA A 19 -0.49 9.72 -20.21
N GLU A 20 -1.59 10.42 -19.92
CA GLU A 20 -1.62 11.87 -19.76
C GLU A 20 -2.02 12.25 -18.32
N PRO A 21 -1.40 13.27 -17.71
CA PRO A 21 -1.76 13.71 -16.37
C PRO A 21 -3.11 14.46 -16.39
N ILE A 22 -3.99 14.14 -15.43
CA ILE A 22 -5.30 14.77 -15.28
C ILE A 22 -5.33 15.59 -13.99
N LEU A 23 -5.76 16.85 -14.08
CA LEU A 23 -5.99 17.69 -12.90
C LEU A 23 -7.31 17.31 -12.23
N GLN A 24 -7.25 17.01 -10.93
CA GLN A 24 -8.43 16.69 -10.12
C GLN A 24 -8.52 17.61 -8.92
N GLY A 25 -9.75 17.96 -8.52
CA GLY A 25 -9.99 18.68 -7.27
C GLY A 25 -9.71 17.82 -6.03
N ILE A 26 -9.36 18.47 -4.91
CA ILE A 26 -8.94 17.80 -3.67
C ILE A 26 -9.95 16.78 -3.14
N THR A 27 -11.25 17.06 -3.26
CA THR A 27 -12.33 16.15 -2.81
C THR A 27 -12.34 14.87 -3.61
N ARG A 28 -12.22 14.96 -4.95
CA ARG A 28 -12.24 13.80 -5.84
C ARG A 28 -10.95 12.97 -5.70
N ALA A 29 -9.82 13.66 -5.58
CA ALA A 29 -8.52 13.01 -5.37
C ALA A 29 -8.49 12.23 -4.03
N SER A 30 -9.12 12.75 -2.97
CA SER A 30 -9.13 12.11 -1.65
C SER A 30 -9.94 10.80 -1.61
N LEU A 31 -10.97 10.67 -2.47
CA LEU A 31 -11.79 9.46 -2.56
C LEU A 31 -11.08 8.34 -3.34
N GLN A 32 -10.11 8.67 -4.19
CA GLN A 32 -9.34 7.71 -5.00
C GLN A 32 -8.13 7.12 -4.26
N THR A 33 -8.16 7.09 -2.92
CA THR A 33 -7.11 6.45 -2.13
C THR A 33 -7.09 4.94 -2.37
N LYS A 34 -5.89 4.34 -2.31
CA LYS A 34 -5.70 2.90 -2.54
C LYS A 34 -6.24 2.04 -1.40
N SER A 35 -6.25 2.59 -0.19
CA SER A 35 -6.79 1.91 0.99
C SER A 35 -8.31 2.06 1.03
N PHE A 36 -9.04 0.95 0.94
CA PHE A 36 -10.48 0.99 1.05
C PHE A 36 -10.93 1.32 2.49
N ILE A 37 -10.12 0.99 3.50
CA ILE A 37 -10.38 1.34 4.91
C ILE A 37 -10.33 2.86 5.07
N SER A 38 -9.28 3.50 4.53
CA SER A 38 -9.14 4.95 4.52
C SER A 38 -10.19 5.65 3.64
N ALA A 39 -10.60 5.05 2.52
CA ALA A 39 -11.65 5.60 1.65
C ALA A 39 -13.03 5.56 2.34
N ALA A 40 -13.38 4.43 2.94
CA ALA A 40 -14.67 4.19 3.58
C ALA A 40 -14.90 5.07 4.81
N SER A 41 -13.84 5.59 5.43
CA SER A 41 -13.91 6.47 6.60
C SER A 41 -14.27 7.91 6.27
N PHE A 42 -14.22 8.33 5.00
CA PHE A 42 -14.49 9.72 4.60
C PHE A 42 -15.99 9.92 4.34
N GLN A 43 -16.52 9.25 3.31
CA GLN A 43 -17.94 9.26 2.89
C GLN A 43 -18.24 7.99 2.05
N GLU A 44 -19.52 7.75 1.73
CA GLU A 44 -19.96 6.64 0.84
C GLU A 44 -19.55 5.21 1.29
N THR A 45 -19.47 4.98 2.60
CA THR A 45 -18.98 3.72 3.21
C THR A 45 -19.54 2.45 2.57
N THR A 46 -20.85 2.36 2.36
CA THR A 46 -21.49 1.16 1.75
C THR A 46 -21.01 0.87 0.35
N LYS A 47 -20.82 1.91 -0.47
CA LYS A 47 -20.37 1.77 -1.86
C LYS A 47 -18.91 1.32 -1.91
N VAL A 48 -18.05 1.94 -1.10
CA VAL A 48 -16.62 1.59 -1.01
C VAL A 48 -16.42 0.15 -0.54
N LEU A 49 -17.16 -0.28 0.49
CA LEU A 49 -17.04 -1.65 1.00
C LEU A 49 -17.57 -2.69 0.01
N ASN A 50 -18.65 -2.39 -0.71
CA ASN A 50 -19.19 -3.29 -1.73
C ASN A 50 -18.19 -3.46 -2.89
N GLU A 51 -17.63 -2.36 -3.41
CA GLU A 51 -16.61 -2.42 -4.46
C GLU A 51 -15.36 -3.20 -4.00
N ALA A 52 -14.91 -2.99 -2.75
CA ALA A 52 -13.78 -3.73 -2.19
C ALA A 52 -14.08 -5.23 -2.07
N ALA A 53 -15.27 -5.61 -1.62
CA ALA A 53 -15.68 -7.00 -1.49
C ALA A 53 -15.80 -7.71 -2.86
N VAL A 54 -16.41 -7.05 -3.85
CA VAL A 54 -16.57 -7.61 -5.21
C VAL A 54 -15.23 -7.83 -5.89
N HIS A 55 -14.28 -6.92 -5.71
CA HIS A 55 -12.94 -7.03 -6.30
C HIS A 55 -11.96 -7.83 -5.45
N GLY A 56 -12.35 -8.29 -4.25
CA GLY A 56 -11.45 -8.97 -3.31
C GLY A 56 -10.22 -8.11 -2.94
N LYS A 57 -10.41 -6.80 -2.74
CA LYS A 57 -9.29 -5.89 -2.44
C LYS A 57 -8.70 -6.18 -1.06
N GLU A 58 -7.38 -6.19 -0.99
CA GLU A 58 -6.62 -6.27 0.26
C GLU A 58 -6.04 -4.89 0.62
N ASP A 59 -6.04 -4.56 1.92
CA ASP A 59 -5.47 -3.31 2.42
C ASP A 59 -4.13 -3.58 3.09
N TYR A 60 -3.08 -2.93 2.58
CA TYR A 60 -1.71 -3.13 3.04
C TYR A 60 -1.27 -2.20 4.18
N LEU A 61 -2.16 -1.34 4.68
CA LEU A 61 -1.91 -0.45 5.83
C LEU A 61 -0.63 0.39 5.67
N GLN A 62 -0.43 1.01 4.50
CA GLN A 62 0.72 1.86 4.19
C GLN A 62 0.49 3.34 4.51
N GLY A 63 -0.77 3.77 4.63
CA GLY A 63 -1.19 5.14 4.89
C GLY A 63 -1.34 5.46 6.38
N LEU A 64 -1.50 6.74 6.69
CA LEU A 64 -1.68 7.18 8.07
C LEU A 64 -3.07 6.82 8.61
N LYS A 65 -4.14 7.12 7.85
CA LYS A 65 -5.53 6.99 8.32
C LYS A 65 -5.91 5.55 8.66
N GLU A 66 -5.66 4.61 7.75
CA GLU A 66 -5.88 3.19 7.98
C GLU A 66 -5.16 2.65 9.22
N ASN A 67 -3.90 3.04 9.47
CA ASN A 67 -3.18 2.61 10.67
C ASN A 67 -3.81 3.18 11.94
N VAL A 68 -4.26 4.45 11.92
CA VAL A 68 -5.01 5.04 13.06
C VAL A 68 -6.33 4.30 13.30
N ILE A 69 -7.09 4.01 12.25
CA ILE A 69 -8.39 3.31 12.35
C ILE A 69 -8.22 1.90 12.95
N VAL A 70 -7.19 1.19 12.52
CA VAL A 70 -6.89 -0.18 12.99
C VAL A 70 -6.23 -0.18 14.38
N GLY A 71 -5.70 0.96 14.84
CA GLY A 71 -5.00 1.08 16.12
C GLY A 71 -3.53 0.63 16.08
N LYS A 72 -2.90 0.65 14.90
CA LYS A 72 -1.47 0.39 14.71
C LYS A 72 -0.67 1.70 14.72
N ARG A 73 0.63 1.63 15.04
CA ARG A 73 1.53 2.80 14.92
C ARG A 73 1.48 3.35 13.49
N ILE A 74 1.32 4.66 13.36
CA ILE A 74 1.33 5.34 12.06
C ILE A 74 2.72 5.25 11.43
N PRO A 75 2.83 5.16 10.09
CA PRO A 75 4.11 5.11 9.38
C PRO A 75 4.75 6.51 9.27
N ALA A 76 4.84 7.22 10.39
CA ALA A 76 5.38 8.56 10.49
C ALA A 76 6.07 8.76 11.86
N GLY A 77 7.08 9.61 11.91
CA GLY A 77 7.87 9.83 13.12
C GLY A 77 8.51 8.53 13.61
N THR A 78 8.34 8.22 14.90
CA THR A 78 8.86 7.00 15.55
C THR A 78 8.21 5.71 15.06
N GLY A 79 7.13 5.79 14.27
CA GLY A 79 6.52 4.62 13.63
C GLY A 79 7.06 4.33 12.22
N MET A 80 8.10 5.04 11.76
CA MET A 80 8.84 4.64 10.57
C MET A 80 9.69 3.41 10.86
N ARG A 81 9.83 2.54 9.84
CA ARG A 81 10.61 1.28 9.94
C ARG A 81 12.06 1.50 10.38
N ASP A 82 12.62 2.65 10.04
CA ASP A 82 13.99 3.04 10.40
C ASP A 82 14.19 3.10 11.93
N TYR A 83 13.13 3.32 12.71
CA TYR A 83 13.18 3.39 14.17
C TYR A 83 12.80 2.07 14.85
N ASP A 84 12.32 1.04 14.14
CA ASP A 84 11.84 -0.22 14.76
C ASP A 84 13.00 -1.04 15.37
N HIS A 85 14.21 -0.90 14.84
CA HIS A 85 15.41 -1.64 15.28
C HIS A 85 16.56 -0.72 15.70
N LEU A 86 16.24 0.45 16.27
CA LEU A 86 17.25 1.35 16.78
C LEU A 86 17.92 0.72 18.02
N ILE A 87 19.17 0.25 17.85
CA ILE A 87 20.00 -0.21 18.96
C ILE A 87 20.65 1.02 19.60
N VAL A 88 20.41 1.22 20.88
CA VAL A 88 21.01 2.31 21.66
C VAL A 88 22.14 1.73 22.50
N GLY A 89 23.37 2.16 22.26
CA GLY A 89 24.57 1.78 22.99
C GLY A 89 25.45 2.99 23.31
N SER A 90 26.42 2.84 24.20
CA SER A 90 27.42 3.89 24.40
C SER A 90 28.31 3.99 23.15
N LYS A 91 28.76 5.21 22.81
CA LYS A 91 29.68 5.41 21.65
C LYS A 91 30.94 4.57 21.78
N GLU A 92 31.43 4.39 23.00
CA GLU A 92 32.64 3.64 23.32
C GLU A 92 32.49 2.14 23.00
N GLU A 93 31.30 1.55 23.17
CA GLU A 93 31.00 0.14 22.87
C GLU A 93 30.68 -0.13 21.38
N MET A 94 30.36 0.91 20.59
CA MET A 94 30.02 0.76 19.16
C MET A 94 31.23 0.95 18.23
N GLU A 95 32.27 1.62 18.71
CA GLU A 95 33.53 1.86 17.98
C GLU A 95 34.65 0.87 18.37
N SER A 96 34.40 -0.01 19.36
CA SER A 96 35.27 -1.11 19.78
C SER A 96 35.01 -2.39 18.97
#